data_AF-A0A9E3I8A2-F1
#
_entry.id   AF-A0A9E3I8A2-F1
#
_cell.length_a   1.000
_cell.length_b   1.000
_cell.length_c   1.000
_cell.angle_alpha   90.00
_cell.angle_beta   90.00
_cell.angle_gamma   90.00
#
_symmetry.space_group_name_H-M   'P 1'
#
loop_
_entity.id
_entity.type
_entity.pdbx_description
1 polymer ?
#
loop_
_entity_poly.entity_id
_entity_poly.type
_entity_poly.pdbx_seq_one_letter_code
_entity_poly.pdbx_strand_id
1 'polypeptide(L)'
;MHPKKTLVGFWIVLTGLCAIHTMICSAPAAESDTITFESLLEEMVNRDSIARLPRPAYTCRQFSSYDRNSTEPGSPTWWANWDRSYFVRIEDNNGRKEHVLMDADGPEAVVRFWATWHESGHSPRYFFLGFLVILKKY
;
A
#
# COMPACT_ATOMS: atom_id res chain seq x y z
N MET A 1 22.23 54.66 -32.06
CA MET A 1 21.54 53.58 -32.81
C MET A 1 22.39 52.31 -32.63
N HIS A 2 22.05 51.45 -31.66
CA HIS A 2 22.81 50.23 -31.31
C HIS A 2 21.88 49.01 -31.43
N PRO A 3 22.29 47.94 -32.13
CA PRO A 3 21.35 46.94 -32.62
C PRO A 3 20.93 45.95 -31.53
N LYS A 4 19.61 45.80 -31.33
CA LYS A 4 18.95 44.84 -30.41
C LYS A 4 19.06 43.36 -30.85
N LYS A 5 20.12 42.99 -31.58
CA LYS A 5 20.24 41.66 -32.24
C LYS A 5 20.64 40.53 -31.28
N THR A 6 21.22 40.85 -30.13
CA THR A 6 21.71 39.85 -29.15
C THR A 6 20.61 39.28 -28.25
N LEU A 7 19.55 40.05 -27.97
CA LEU A 7 18.48 39.62 -27.07
C LEU A 7 17.58 38.56 -27.72
N VAL A 8 17.25 38.71 -29.00
CA VAL A 8 16.37 37.78 -29.74
C VAL A 8 17.00 36.39 -29.90
N GLY A 9 18.31 36.32 -30.15
CA GLY A 9 19.03 35.05 -30.25
C GLY A 9 19.07 34.26 -28.94
N PHE A 10 19.14 34.96 -27.80
CA PHE A 10 19.14 34.35 -26.47
C PHE A 10 17.80 33.68 -26.15
N TRP A 11 16.68 34.31 -26.50
CA TRP A 11 15.34 33.74 -26.32
C TRP A 11 15.11 32.50 -27.20
N ILE A 12 15.61 32.49 -28.44
CA ILE A 12 15.49 31.34 -29.35
C ILE A 12 16.26 30.12 -28.81
N VAL A 13 17.49 30.33 -28.33
CA VAL A 13 18.31 29.26 -27.74
C VAL A 13 17.66 28.73 -26.45
N LEU A 14 17.12 29.61 -25.61
CA LEU A 14 16.43 29.22 -24.37
C LEU A 14 15.16 28.40 -24.65
N THR A 15 14.36 28.80 -25.64
CA THR A 15 13.17 28.04 -26.05
C THR A 15 13.53 26.70 -26.70
N GLY A 16 14.63 26.65 -27.47
CA GLY A 16 15.13 25.41 -28.06
C GLY A 16 15.62 24.42 -26.99
N LEU A 17 16.36 24.90 -25.99
CA LEU A 17 16.80 24.07 -24.85
C LEU A 17 15.61 23.56 -24.03
N CYS A 18 14.59 24.39 -23.81
CA CYS A 18 13.38 24.00 -23.09
C CYS A 18 12.60 22.91 -23.86
N ALA A 19 12.47 23.05 -25.19
CA ALA A 19 11.82 22.06 -26.04
C ALA A 19 12.56 20.71 -26.09
N ILE A 20 13.90 20.74 -26.10
CA ILE A 20 14.75 19.54 -26.04
C ILE A 20 14.63 18.87 -24.65
N HIS A 21 14.57 19.65 -23.57
CA HIS A 21 14.37 19.13 -22.22
C HIS A 21 13.00 18.44 -22.06
N THR A 22 11.93 18.99 -22.67
CA THR A 22 10.61 18.35 -22.67
C THR A 22 10.56 17.05 -23.48
N MET A 23 11.36 16.91 -24.55
CA MET A 23 11.43 15.67 -25.34
C MET A 23 12.23 14.55 -24.66
N ILE A 24 13.24 14.89 -23.84
CA ILE A 24 14.05 13.91 -23.11
C ILE A 24 13.31 13.36 -21.88
N CYS A 25 12.27 14.06 -21.41
CA CYS A 25 11.48 13.68 -20.23
C CYS A 25 10.14 12.99 -20.59
N SER A 26 10.07 12.24 -21.68
CA SER A 26 9.01 11.23 -21.84
C SER A 26 9.45 9.93 -21.18
N ALA A 27 9.26 9.83 -19.86
CA ALA A 27 9.31 8.54 -19.19
C ALA A 27 8.23 7.64 -19.82
N PRO A 28 8.55 6.40 -20.23
CA PRO A 28 7.53 5.50 -20.74
C PRO A 28 6.49 5.31 -19.66
N ALA A 29 5.22 5.57 -20.00
CA ALA A 29 4.11 5.24 -19.14
C ALA A 29 4.26 3.77 -18.71
N ALA A 30 4.06 3.50 -17.41
CA ALA A 30 4.01 2.14 -16.95
C ALA A 30 2.85 1.45 -17.66
N GLU A 31 3.17 0.54 -18.57
CA GLU A 31 2.19 -0.37 -19.18
C GLU A 31 1.60 -1.17 -18.02
N SER A 32 0.38 -0.81 -17.62
CA SER A 32 -0.34 -1.49 -16.55
C SER A 32 -1.11 -2.62 -17.21
N ASP A 33 -0.49 -3.79 -17.29
CA ASP A 33 -1.22 -5.01 -17.62
C ASP A 33 -2.36 -5.18 -16.61
N THR A 34 -3.48 -5.70 -17.09
CA THR A 34 -4.62 -6.00 -16.22
C THR A 34 -4.19 -7.01 -15.19
N ILE A 35 -4.32 -6.66 -13.91
CA ILE A 35 -3.95 -7.54 -12.80
C ILE A 35 -5.09 -8.52 -12.60
N THR A 36 -4.81 -9.79 -12.87
CA THR A 36 -5.76 -10.88 -12.65
C THR A 36 -5.32 -11.74 -11.47
N PHE A 37 -6.21 -12.62 -11.02
CA PHE A 37 -5.87 -13.57 -9.97
C PHE A 37 -4.72 -14.50 -10.41
N GLU A 38 -4.73 -14.91 -11.69
CA GLU A 38 -3.69 -15.74 -12.29
C GLU A 38 -2.33 -15.04 -12.28
N SER A 39 -2.28 -13.75 -12.68
CA SER A 39 -1.01 -13.00 -12.68
C SER A 39 -0.45 -12.83 -11.26
N LEU A 40 -1.31 -12.67 -10.24
CA LEU A 40 -0.89 -12.60 -8.84
C LEU A 40 -0.33 -13.93 -8.34
N LEU A 41 -0.97 -15.05 -8.70
CA LEU A 41 -0.48 -16.38 -8.33
C LEU A 41 0.87 -16.69 -8.97
N GLU A 42 1.06 -16.33 -10.24
CA GLU A 42 2.32 -16.50 -10.94
C GLU A 42 3.44 -15.64 -10.33
N GLU A 43 3.11 -14.41 -9.93
CA GLU A 43 4.02 -13.52 -9.23
C GLU A 43 4.52 -14.13 -7.91
N MET A 44 3.64 -14.79 -7.14
CA MET A 44 3.97 -15.39 -5.84
C MET A 44 5.00 -16.52 -5.92
N VAL A 45 5.08 -17.23 -7.05
CA VAL A 45 6.02 -18.35 -7.26
C VAL A 45 7.29 -17.93 -8.01
N ASN A 46 7.29 -16.75 -8.64
CA ASN A 46 8.43 -16.22 -9.36
C ASN A 46 9.48 -15.67 -8.39
N ARG A 47 10.69 -16.25 -8.38
CA ARG A 47 11.77 -15.80 -7.48
C ARG A 47 12.42 -14.49 -7.93
N ASP A 48 12.40 -14.22 -9.24
CA ASP A 48 12.99 -13.01 -9.81
C ASP A 48 12.12 -11.78 -9.54
N SER A 49 10.81 -11.95 -9.29
CA SER A 49 9.91 -10.84 -8.93
C SER A 49 10.32 -10.22 -7.59
N ILE A 50 10.78 -11.04 -6.63
CA ILE A 50 11.20 -10.60 -5.28
C ILE A 50 12.43 -9.68 -5.33
N ALA A 51 13.33 -9.92 -6.30
CA ALA A 51 14.57 -9.17 -6.45
C ALA A 51 14.44 -7.89 -7.29
N ARG A 52 13.26 -7.62 -7.86
CA ARG A 52 13.01 -6.48 -8.75
C ARG A 52 12.02 -5.51 -8.13
N LEU A 53 12.15 -4.23 -8.49
CA LEU A 53 11.11 -3.26 -8.20
C LEU A 53 9.85 -3.65 -9.00
N PRO A 54 8.69 -3.76 -8.35
CA PRO A 54 7.49 -4.23 -9.02
C PRO A 54 7.02 -3.24 -10.08
N ARG A 55 6.51 -3.78 -11.18
CA ARG A 55 5.86 -3.04 -12.26
C ARG A 55 4.54 -3.76 -12.60
N PRO A 56 3.38 -3.09 -12.50
CA PRO A 56 3.19 -1.74 -11.98
C PRO A 56 3.65 -1.62 -10.51
N ALA A 57 4.12 -0.43 -10.14
CA ALA A 57 4.54 -0.19 -8.76
C ALA A 57 3.32 -0.29 -7.85
N TYR A 58 3.47 -0.96 -6.72
CA TYR A 58 2.42 -1.05 -5.71
C TYR A 58 2.92 -0.61 -4.35
N THR A 59 1.97 -0.24 -3.48
CA THR A 59 2.25 0.01 -2.07
C THR A 59 1.71 -1.15 -1.22
N CYS A 60 2.53 -1.58 -0.26
CA CYS A 60 2.10 -2.55 0.74
C CYS A 60 1.42 -1.82 1.90
N ARG A 61 0.21 -2.25 2.29
CA ARG A 61 -0.41 -1.84 3.56
C ARG A 61 -0.54 -3.02 4.49
N GLN A 62 -0.38 -2.75 5.78
CA GLN A 62 -0.48 -3.74 6.84
C GLN A 62 -1.62 -3.38 7.78
N PHE A 63 -2.51 -4.34 8.02
CA PHE A 63 -3.59 -4.25 9.01
C PHE A 63 -3.44 -5.35 10.05
N SER A 64 -3.57 -4.98 11.33
CA SER A 64 -3.41 -5.91 12.43
C SER A 64 -4.29 -5.57 13.63
N SER A 65 -4.46 -6.56 14.51
CA SER A 65 -5.13 -6.41 15.81
C SER A 65 -4.20 -5.84 16.89
N TYR A 66 -3.24 -5.00 16.51
CA TYR A 66 -2.31 -4.41 17.47
C TYR A 66 -3.04 -3.52 18.49
N ASP A 67 -2.47 -3.40 19.67
CA ASP A 67 -2.93 -2.54 20.73
C ASP A 67 -2.64 -1.08 20.37
N ARG A 68 -3.71 -0.34 20.06
CA ARG A 68 -3.63 1.09 19.69
C ARG A 68 -3.17 1.98 20.84
N ASN A 69 -3.10 1.46 22.07
CA ASN A 69 -2.49 2.19 23.18
C ASN A 69 -0.96 2.21 23.11
N SER A 70 -0.33 1.32 22.32
CA SER A 70 1.11 1.38 22.05
C SER A 70 1.39 2.54 21.09
N THR A 71 1.85 3.66 21.66
CA THR A 71 1.96 4.94 20.96
C THR A 71 3.40 5.33 20.69
N GLU A 72 4.01 6.09 21.60
CA GLU A 72 5.27 6.77 21.37
C GLU A 72 6.37 6.25 22.30
N PRO A 73 7.62 6.17 21.82
CA PRO A 73 8.77 5.88 22.65
C PRO A 73 8.84 6.79 23.89
N GLY A 74 8.84 6.18 25.07
CA GLY A 74 8.94 6.84 26.37
C GLY A 74 7.60 7.10 27.06
N SER A 75 6.47 6.85 26.38
CA SER A 75 5.16 6.95 27.03
C SER A 75 4.93 5.76 27.98
N PRO A 76 4.11 5.90 29.04
CA PRO A 76 3.75 4.77 29.90
C PRO A 76 3.08 3.61 29.15
N THR A 77 2.45 3.90 28.02
CA THR A 77 1.76 2.92 27.18
C THR A 77 2.62 2.41 26.03
N TRP A 78 3.88 2.81 25.91
CA TRP A 78 4.80 2.32 24.87
C TRP A 78 4.81 0.78 24.82
N TRP A 79 4.84 0.14 25.99
CA TRP A 79 4.86 -1.32 26.11
C TRP A 79 3.47 -1.96 26.22
N ALA A 80 2.40 -1.26 25.86
CA ALA A 80 1.09 -1.87 25.74
C ALA A 80 1.17 -2.99 24.69
N ASN A 81 0.74 -4.19 25.06
CA ASN A 81 0.96 -5.42 24.28
C ASN A 81 -0.31 -6.30 24.28
N TRP A 82 -1.48 -5.67 24.31
CA TRP A 82 -2.75 -6.39 24.29
C TRP A 82 -3.22 -6.65 22.86
N ASP A 83 -2.34 -7.15 21.99
CA ASP A 83 -2.51 -7.28 20.53
C ASP A 83 -3.53 -8.36 20.11
N ARG A 84 -4.80 -8.19 20.51
CA ARG A 84 -5.88 -9.14 20.28
C ARG A 84 -7.24 -8.45 20.16
N SER A 85 -8.12 -9.05 19.36
CA SER A 85 -9.53 -8.64 19.23
C SER A 85 -9.79 -7.14 18.91
N TYR A 86 -8.78 -6.44 18.41
CA TYR A 86 -8.82 -5.01 18.09
C TYR A 86 -9.34 -4.75 16.67
N PHE A 87 -10.62 -5.05 16.44
CA PHE A 87 -11.30 -4.87 15.16
C PHE A 87 -11.56 -3.40 14.79
N VAL A 88 -11.76 -3.14 13.50
CA VAL A 88 -12.20 -1.83 12.99
C VAL A 88 -13.64 -1.55 13.42
N ARG A 89 -14.52 -2.55 13.28
CA ARG A 89 -15.94 -2.48 13.68
C ARG A 89 -16.56 -3.87 13.76
N ILE A 90 -17.81 -3.92 14.25
CA ILE A 90 -18.64 -5.13 14.28
C ILE A 90 -19.90 -4.81 13.48
N GLU A 91 -20.23 -5.68 12.52
CA GLU A 91 -21.42 -5.60 11.69
C GLU A 91 -22.41 -6.70 12.09
N ASP A 92 -23.71 -6.42 11.94
CA ASP A 92 -24.77 -7.41 12.11
C ASP A 92 -25.34 -7.74 10.74
N ASN A 93 -25.16 -9.00 10.31
CA ASN A 93 -25.62 -9.50 9.04
C ASN A 93 -26.63 -10.63 9.29
N ASN A 94 -27.92 -10.30 9.27
CA ASN A 94 -29.02 -11.23 9.53
C ASN A 94 -28.86 -12.00 10.85
N GLY A 95 -28.47 -11.30 11.93
CA GLY A 95 -28.27 -11.89 13.26
C GLY A 95 -26.91 -12.55 13.47
N ARG A 96 -26.04 -12.59 12.44
CA ARG A 96 -24.63 -12.99 12.58
C ARG A 96 -23.78 -11.75 12.85
N LYS A 97 -23.04 -11.76 13.96
CA LYS A 97 -22.01 -10.75 14.23
C LYS A 97 -20.77 -11.03 13.41
N GLU A 98 -20.38 -10.08 12.58
CA GLU A 98 -19.19 -10.12 11.75
C GLU A 98 -18.19 -9.08 12.25
N HIS A 99 -16.93 -9.48 12.41
CA HIS A 99 -15.89 -8.62 12.94
C HIS A 99 -15.00 -8.15 11.79
N VAL A 100 -15.01 -6.84 11.52
CA VAL A 100 -14.26 -6.26 10.41
C VAL A 100 -12.82 -6.01 10.84
N LEU A 101 -11.90 -6.72 10.20
CA LEU A 101 -10.47 -6.62 10.48
C LEU A 101 -9.77 -5.53 9.67
N MET A 102 -10.25 -5.32 8.44
CA MET A 102 -9.63 -4.46 7.45
C MET A 102 -10.73 -3.78 6.65
N ASP A 103 -10.54 -2.50 6.37
CA ASP A 103 -11.38 -1.71 5.48
C ASP A 103 -10.47 -0.94 4.54
N ALA A 104 -10.70 -1.07 3.23
CA ALA A 104 -9.81 -0.54 2.20
C ALA A 104 -10.62 -0.06 0.99
N ASP A 105 -10.31 1.17 0.55
CA ASP A 105 -10.96 1.80 -0.60
C ASP A 105 -10.23 1.51 -1.91
N GLY A 106 -10.99 1.03 -2.90
CA GLY A 106 -10.52 0.81 -4.28
C GLY A 106 -9.97 -0.59 -4.55
N PRO A 107 -9.45 -0.84 -5.77
CA PRO A 107 -8.96 -2.14 -6.19
C PRO A 107 -7.62 -2.49 -5.52
N GLU A 108 -7.59 -3.58 -4.76
CA GLU A 108 -6.42 -4.06 -4.03
C GLU A 108 -6.40 -5.59 -3.96
N ALA A 109 -5.22 -6.17 -3.70
CA ALA A 109 -5.06 -7.62 -3.56
C ALA A 109 -4.48 -7.98 -2.18
N VAL A 110 -5.16 -8.87 -1.45
CA VAL A 110 -4.64 -9.48 -0.22
C VAL A 110 -3.59 -10.52 -0.60
N VAL A 111 -2.33 -10.28 -0.22
CA VAL A 111 -1.21 -11.17 -0.56
C VAL A 111 -0.70 -11.99 0.62
N ARG A 112 -1.08 -11.62 1.84
CA ARG A 112 -0.77 -12.39 3.05
C ARG A 112 -1.88 -12.21 4.07
N PHE A 113 -2.24 -13.32 4.70
CA PHE A 113 -3.11 -13.35 5.85
C PHE A 113 -2.52 -14.32 6.88
N TRP A 114 -2.46 -13.91 8.13
CA TRP A 114 -2.12 -14.79 9.24
C TRP A 114 -3.11 -14.55 10.37
N ALA A 115 -3.51 -15.63 11.04
CA ALA A 115 -4.45 -15.58 12.14
C ALA A 115 -4.25 -16.78 13.06
N THR A 116 -4.45 -16.53 14.34
CA THR A 116 -4.46 -17.55 15.39
C THR A 116 -5.68 -17.35 16.27
N TRP A 117 -6.15 -18.47 16.82
CA TRP A 117 -7.45 -18.55 17.50
C TRP A 117 -7.23 -19.15 18.87
N HIS A 118 -7.81 -18.53 19.90
CA HIS A 118 -7.88 -19.12 21.24
C HIS A 118 -9.34 -19.21 21.66
N GLU A 119 -9.78 -20.42 21.96
CA GLU A 119 -11.14 -20.69 22.44
C GLU A 119 -11.14 -20.63 23.97
N SER A 120 -11.89 -19.69 24.54
CA SER A 120 -12.39 -19.80 25.92
C SER A 120 -13.81 -20.33 25.81
N GLY A 121 -14.11 -21.45 26.49
CA GLY A 121 -15.29 -22.33 26.29
C GLY A 121 -16.70 -21.73 26.44
N HIS A 122 -16.85 -20.42 26.39
CA HIS A 122 -18.11 -19.70 26.28
C HIS A 122 -17.88 -18.58 25.25
N SER A 123 -18.28 -18.79 24.00
CA SER A 123 -18.14 -17.86 22.84
C SER A 123 -18.25 -16.36 23.20
N PRO A 124 -17.44 -15.46 22.59
CA PRO A 124 -16.94 -15.50 21.21
C PRO A 124 -15.47 -15.92 21.08
N ARG A 125 -15.09 -16.33 19.86
CA ARG A 125 -13.70 -16.65 19.51
C ARG A 125 -12.83 -15.42 19.76
N TYR A 126 -11.93 -15.49 20.75
CA TYR A 126 -10.94 -14.45 20.95
C TYR A 126 -9.82 -14.68 19.95
N PHE A 127 -9.52 -13.66 19.16
CA PHE A 127 -8.45 -13.73 18.17
C PHE A 127 -7.17 -13.30 18.84
N PHE A 128 -6.38 -14.29 19.24
CA PHE A 128 -5.11 -14.09 19.92
C PHE A 128 -4.01 -14.11 18.87
N LEU A 129 -3.08 -13.17 18.97
CA LEU A 129 -1.90 -12.94 18.14
C LEU A 129 -2.21 -12.43 16.72
N GLY A 130 -2.09 -11.11 16.62
CA GLY A 130 -1.64 -10.31 15.49
C GLY A 130 -2.06 -10.77 14.10
N PHE A 131 -3.28 -10.49 13.68
CA PHE A 131 -3.55 -10.56 12.25
C PHE A 131 -2.56 -9.71 11.47
N LEU A 132 -2.06 -10.20 10.35
CA LEU A 132 -1.29 -9.37 9.42
C LEU A 132 -1.89 -9.57 8.05
N VAL A 133 -2.65 -8.57 7.61
CA VAL A 133 -3.09 -8.50 6.23
C VAL A 133 -2.13 -7.60 5.48
N ILE A 134 -1.40 -8.15 4.51
CA ILE A 134 -0.62 -7.34 3.57
C ILE A 134 -1.45 -7.18 2.30
N LEU A 135 -1.73 -5.93 1.95
CA LEU A 135 -2.42 -5.55 0.73
C LEU A 135 -1.46 -4.91 -0.25
N LYS A 136 -1.53 -5.32 -1.51
CA LYS A 136 -0.94 -4.57 -2.63
C LYS A 136 -1.99 -3.63 -3.21
N LYS A 137 -1.72 -2.33 -3.13
CA LYS A 137 -2.46 -1.31 -3.89
C LYS A 137 -1.65 -0.89 -5.10
N TYR A 138 -2.21 -1.17 -6.28
CA TYR A 138 -1.67 -0.84 -7.59
C TYR A 138 -2.16 0.53 -8.08
#